data_AF-A0A1D6L109-F1
#
_entry.id   AF-A0A1D6L109-F1
#
_cell.length_a   1.000
_cell.length_b   1.000
_cell.length_c   1.000
_cell.angle_alpha   90.00
_cell.angle_beta   90.00
_cell.angle_gamma   90.00
#
_symmetry.space_group_name_H-M   'P 1'
#
loop_
_entity.id
_entity.type
_entity.pdbx_description
1 polymer ?
#
loop_
_entity_poly.entity_id
_entity_poly.type
_entity_poly.pdbx_seq_one_letter_code
_entity_poly.pdbx_strand_id
1 'polypeptide(L)'
;MNNICSMFDSILLPPYVGRTKAEPPIYYMPTKPIIDDPAIVEQNKEKVFEEWKSMRRDELTRFQKQVEEQYLSNVERQLERIQNARNARKANGHANMQEMDKELDTHRAEHGPKTRRVPEEGGNDDDEDAEDMAAEDEVMDEVLGINDGINEDPSKPSEEATTEGGEPAPEEAQ
;
A
#
# COMPACT_ATOMS: atom_id res chain seq x y z
N MET A 1 5.65 63.84 42.47
CA MET A 1 6.29 62.92 43.44
C MET A 1 5.29 61.79 43.67
N ASN A 2 5.44 60.54 43.26
CA ASN A 2 6.53 59.76 42.71
C ASN A 2 5.92 58.68 41.80
N ASN A 3 6.31 58.62 40.53
CA ASN A 3 6.06 57.44 39.69
C ASN A 3 7.09 56.39 40.07
N ILE A 4 6.69 55.38 40.84
CA ILE A 4 7.52 54.22 41.08
C ILE A 4 7.49 53.41 39.78
N CYS A 5 8.62 53.45 39.08
CA CYS A 5 8.87 52.71 37.86
C CYS A 5 8.55 51.22 38.07
N SER A 6 7.56 50.74 37.32
CA SER A 6 7.37 49.33 37.03
C SER A 6 8.51 48.86 36.11
N MET A 7 9.70 48.65 36.68
CA MET A 7 10.77 47.88 36.06
C MET A 7 10.69 46.44 36.56
N PHE A 8 9.65 45.72 36.15
CA PHE A 8 9.76 44.27 36.03
C PHE A 8 10.15 43.98 34.60
N ASP A 9 11.41 44.31 34.28
CA ASP A 9 12.08 43.72 33.14
C ASP A 9 12.12 42.21 33.39
N SER A 10 11.36 41.49 32.59
CA SER A 10 11.44 40.04 32.47
C SER A 10 12.82 39.67 31.95
N ILE A 11 13.81 39.60 32.84
CA ILE A 11 15.16 39.16 32.52
C ILE A 11 15.07 37.70 32.10
N LEU A 12 15.17 37.48 30.80
CA LEU A 12 15.27 36.18 30.17
C LEU A 12 16.69 35.64 30.42
N LEU A 13 16.97 35.24 31.67
CA LEU A 13 18.22 34.58 32.04
C LEU A 13 18.32 33.24 31.29
N PRO A 14 19.44 32.96 30.60
CA PRO A 14 19.67 31.65 29.98
C PRO A 14 19.60 30.56 31.06
N PRO A 15 19.12 29.34 30.71
CA PRO A 15 18.99 28.26 31.68
C PRO A 15 20.37 27.88 32.22
N TYR A 16 20.65 28.27 33.47
CA TYR A 16 21.88 27.95 34.16
C TYR A 16 21.86 26.46 34.53
N VAL A 17 22.69 25.64 33.89
CA VAL A 17 22.90 24.24 34.27
C VAL A 17 23.95 24.20 35.38
N GLY A 18 23.54 23.79 36.58
CA GLY A 18 24.43 23.61 37.73
C GLY A 18 25.11 22.24 37.68
N ARG A 19 26.39 22.19 38.05
CA ARG A 19 27.16 20.93 38.17
C ARG A 19 27.65 20.78 39.60
N THR A 20 27.38 19.63 40.22
CA THR A 20 27.90 19.30 41.55
C THR A 20 29.36 18.87 41.48
N LYS A 21 30.07 18.98 42.61
CA LYS A 21 31.47 18.52 42.75
C LYS A 21 31.59 17.04 43.09
N ALA A 22 30.49 16.28 43.03
CA ALA A 22 30.50 14.84 43.27
C ALA A 22 31.20 14.08 42.13
N GLU A 23 31.69 12.88 42.41
CA GLU A 23 32.14 11.92 41.40
C GLU A 23 31.23 10.69 41.50
N PRO A 24 30.38 10.43 40.49
CA PRO A 24 30.24 11.16 39.22
C PRO A 24 29.57 12.55 39.38
N PRO A 25 29.91 13.54 38.52
CA PRO A 25 29.30 14.86 38.58
C PRO A 25 27.80 14.82 38.27
N ILE A 26 27.00 15.39 39.17
CA ILE A 26 25.56 15.47 39.01
C ILE A 26 25.23 16.82 38.37
N TYR A 27 24.56 16.79 37.23
CA TYR A 27 24.05 17.97 36.57
C TYR A 27 22.59 18.19 36.98
N TYR A 28 22.25 19.42 37.35
CA TYR A 28 20.89 19.79 37.70
C TYR A 28 20.51 21.12 37.05
N MET A 29 19.22 21.26 36.77
CA MET A 29 18.64 22.49 36.23
C MET A 29 17.53 22.92 37.19
N PRO A 30 17.65 24.10 37.82
CA PRO A 30 16.57 24.64 38.63
C PRO A 30 15.33 24.85 37.77
N THR A 31 14.23 24.20 38.14
CA THR A 31 12.93 24.42 37.49
C THR A 31 12.41 25.79 37.87
N LYS A 32 11.92 26.55 36.89
CA LYS A 32 11.23 27.82 37.17
C LYS A 32 10.00 27.54 38.04
N PRO A 33 9.76 28.29 39.13
CA PRO A 33 8.58 28.11 39.93
C PRO A 33 7.35 28.35 39.06
N ILE A 34 6.36 27.46 39.18
CA ILE A 34 5.10 27.58 38.47
C ILE A 34 4.32 28.71 39.17
N ILE A 35 4.21 29.86 38.50
CA ILE A 35 3.52 31.04 39.02
C ILE A 35 2.01 30.93 38.77
N ASP A 36 1.62 30.14 37.77
CA ASP A 36 0.22 29.89 37.41
C ASP A 36 -0.44 28.91 38.38
N ASP A 37 -1.78 28.98 38.49
CA ASP A 37 -2.58 28.03 39.25
C ASP A 37 -2.29 26.59 38.78
N PRO A 38 -1.91 25.65 39.67
CA PRO A 38 -1.62 24.26 39.29
C PRO A 38 -2.75 23.61 38.48
N ALA A 39 -4.01 23.98 38.72
CA ALA A 39 -5.15 23.45 37.97
C ALA A 39 -5.12 23.87 36.48
N ILE A 40 -4.69 25.10 36.18
CA ILE A 40 -4.60 25.61 34.80
C ILE A 40 -3.44 24.94 34.06
N VAL A 41 -2.33 24.72 34.76
CA VAL A 41 -1.14 24.07 34.20
C VAL A 41 -1.43 22.61 33.86
N GLU A 42 -2.16 21.89 34.71
CA GLU A 42 -2.58 20.52 34.42
C GLU A 42 -3.56 20.46 33.24
N GLN A 43 -4.55 21.35 33.17
CA GLN A 43 -5.44 21.42 32.02
C GLN A 43 -4.70 21.72 30.72
N ASN A 44 -3.72 22.61 30.74
CA ASN A 44 -2.92 22.93 29.56
C ASN A 44 -2.06 21.74 29.12
N LYS A 45 -1.47 20.98 30.06
CA LYS A 45 -0.74 19.75 29.74
C LYS A 45 -1.65 18.71 29.10
N GLU A 46 -2.86 18.52 29.62
CA GLU A 46 -3.82 17.57 29.05
C GLU A 46 -4.22 17.97 27.63
N LYS A 47 -4.48 19.26 27.38
CA LYS A 47 -4.78 19.76 26.03
C LYS A 47 -3.63 19.50 25.06
N VAL A 48 -2.39 19.84 25.44
CA VAL A 48 -1.21 19.60 24.61
C VAL A 48 -1.02 18.09 24.35
N PHE A 49 -1.31 17.26 25.34
CA PHE A 49 -1.23 15.82 25.20
C PHE A 49 -2.30 15.25 24.24
N GLU A 50 -3.53 15.76 24.29
CA GLU A 50 -4.58 15.39 23.34
C GLU A 50 -4.24 15.82 21.91
N GLU A 51 -3.74 17.04 21.73
CA GLU A 51 -3.26 17.53 20.43
C GLU A 51 -2.14 16.64 19.89
N TRP A 52 -1.18 16.27 20.74
CA TRP A 52 -0.10 15.36 20.37
C TRP A 52 -0.62 13.98 19.95
N LYS A 53 -1.59 13.42 20.69
CA LYS A 53 -2.23 12.14 20.32
C LYS A 53 -2.96 12.25 18.98
N SER A 54 -3.67 13.36 18.74
CA SER A 54 -4.36 13.59 17.46
C SER A 54 -3.37 13.67 16.32
N MET A 55 -2.33 14.50 16.46
CA MET A 55 -1.28 14.66 15.47
C MET A 55 -0.61 13.31 15.16
N ARG A 56 -0.33 12.49 16.18
CA ARG A 56 0.28 11.17 15.98
C ARG A 56 -0.62 10.20 15.21
N ARG A 57 -1.94 10.23 15.47
CA ARG A 57 -2.92 9.44 14.70
C ARG A 57 -3.02 9.91 13.26
N ASP A 58 -3.02 11.23 13.04
CA ASP A 58 -3.07 11.81 11.71
C ASP A 58 -1.82 11.45 10.89
N GLU A 59 -0.63 11.51 11.51
CA GLU A 59 0.62 11.04 10.89
C GLU A 59 0.50 9.58 10.43
N LEU A 60 0.05 8.68 11.31
CA LEU A 60 -0.10 7.26 10.98
C LEU A 60 -1.09 7.06 9.82
N THR A 61 -2.22 7.77 9.86
CA THR A 61 -3.24 7.72 8.81
C THR A 61 -2.70 8.21 7.46
N ARG A 62 -1.88 9.28 7.48
CA ARG A 62 -1.22 9.79 6.26
C ARG A 62 -0.24 8.78 5.69
N PHE A 63 0.54 8.10 6.54
CA PHE A 63 1.46 7.06 6.07
C PHE A 63 0.72 5.88 5.44
N GLN A 64 -0.38 5.43 6.05
CA GLN A 64 -1.23 4.38 5.48
C GLN A 64 -1.75 4.79 4.09
N LYS A 65 -2.29 6.00 3.97
CA LYS A 65 -2.78 6.55 2.70
C LYS A 65 -1.68 6.64 1.63
N GLN A 66 -0.47 7.07 2.00
CA GLN A 66 0.66 7.14 1.07
C GLN A 66 1.05 5.75 0.54
N VAL A 67 1.06 4.74 1.41
CA VAL A 67 1.35 3.37 1.01
C VAL A 67 0.27 2.85 0.06
N GLU A 68 -1.00 3.05 0.39
CA GLU A 68 -2.13 2.67 -0.46
C GLU A 68 -2.09 3.36 -1.84
N GLU A 69 -1.84 4.67 -1.87
CA GLU A 69 -1.70 5.45 -3.10
C GLU A 69 -0.56 4.94 -3.99
N GLN A 70 0.57 4.52 -3.40
CA GLN A 70 1.67 3.91 -4.15
C GLN A 70 1.25 2.56 -4.78
N TYR A 71 0.50 1.74 -4.05
CA TYR A 71 0.00 0.47 -4.60
C TYR A 71 -0.99 0.70 -5.75
N LEU A 72 -1.97 1.60 -5.57
CA LEU A 72 -2.93 1.94 -6.62
C LEU A 72 -2.23 2.52 -7.85
N SER A 73 -1.30 3.46 -7.67
CA SER A 73 -0.53 4.05 -8.77
C SER A 73 0.30 3.01 -9.54
N ASN A 74 0.87 2.03 -8.84
CA ASN A 74 1.61 0.94 -9.48
C ASN A 74 0.71 0.07 -10.37
N VAL A 75 -0.48 -0.29 -9.88
CA VAL A 75 -1.46 -1.08 -10.63
C VAL A 75 -1.98 -0.28 -11.82
N GLU A 76 -2.36 0.98 -11.63
CA GLU A 76 -2.81 1.87 -12.70
C GLU A 76 -1.77 1.98 -13.83
N ARG A 77 -0.49 2.17 -13.46
CA ARG A 77 0.61 2.22 -14.43
C ARG A 77 0.79 0.90 -15.18
N GLN A 78 0.58 -0.25 -14.54
CA GLN A 78 0.63 -1.54 -15.23
C GLN A 78 -0.54 -1.71 -16.20
N LEU A 79 -1.75 -1.35 -15.79
CA LEU A 79 -2.94 -1.38 -16.64
C LEU A 79 -2.79 -0.46 -17.86
N GLU A 80 -2.29 0.75 -17.65
CA GLU A 80 -2.01 1.69 -18.74
C GLU A 80 -1.02 1.11 -19.76
N ARG A 81 0.06 0.46 -19.29
CA ARG A 81 1.03 -0.21 -20.18
C ARG A 81 0.39 -1.34 -20.98
N ILE A 82 -0.42 -2.18 -20.35
CA ILE A 82 -1.12 -3.29 -21.02
C ILE A 82 -2.10 -2.75 -22.06
N GLN A 83 -2.86 -1.72 -21.69
CA GLN A 83 -3.80 -1.08 -22.61
C GLN A 83 -3.06 -0.45 -23.81
N ASN A 84 -1.96 0.26 -23.58
CA ASN A 84 -1.16 0.84 -24.65
C ASN A 84 -0.54 -0.23 -25.55
N ALA A 85 -0.02 -1.32 -24.98
CA ALA A 85 0.49 -2.46 -25.76
C ALA A 85 -0.62 -3.10 -26.62
N ARG A 86 -1.83 -3.28 -26.07
CA ARG A 86 -2.99 -3.78 -26.81
C ARG A 86 -3.41 -2.82 -27.92
N ASN A 87 -3.44 -1.52 -27.65
CA ASN A 87 -3.78 -0.51 -28.65
C ASN A 87 -2.73 -0.45 -29.77
N ALA A 88 -1.44 -0.55 -29.45
CA ALA A 88 -0.36 -0.63 -30.44
C ALA A 88 -0.51 -1.86 -31.35
N ARG A 89 -0.79 -3.04 -30.76
CA ARG A 89 -1.06 -4.26 -31.54
C ARG A 89 -2.29 -4.12 -32.43
N LYS A 90 -3.38 -3.55 -31.91
CA LYS A 90 -4.62 -3.32 -32.68
C LYS A 90 -4.43 -2.33 -33.82
N ALA A 91 -3.71 -1.23 -33.58
CA ALA A 91 -3.42 -0.22 -34.60
C ALA A 91 -2.57 -0.83 -35.73
N ASN A 92 -1.53 -1.59 -35.38
CA ASN A 92 -0.69 -2.28 -36.38
C ASN A 92 -1.47 -3.38 -37.12
N GLY A 93 -2.30 -4.15 -36.42
CA GLY A 93 -3.13 -5.18 -37.03
C GLY A 93 -4.11 -4.61 -38.06
N HIS A 94 -4.77 -3.49 -37.74
CA HIS A 94 -5.67 -2.85 -38.68
C HIS A 94 -4.95 -2.30 -39.91
N ALA A 95 -3.80 -1.65 -39.73
CA ALA A 95 -2.99 -1.16 -40.84
C ALA A 95 -2.48 -2.31 -41.73
N ASN A 96 -1.97 -3.39 -41.13
CA ASN A 96 -1.50 -4.57 -41.86
C ASN A 96 -2.63 -5.28 -42.65
N MET A 97 -3.85 -5.39 -42.08
CA MET A 97 -4.97 -5.97 -42.82
C MET A 97 -5.40 -5.08 -44.00
N GLN A 98 -5.42 -3.75 -43.82
CA GLN A 98 -5.71 -2.82 -44.92
C GLN A 98 -4.67 -2.93 -46.06
N GLU A 99 -3.39 -3.16 -45.73
CA GLU A 99 -2.34 -3.36 -46.73
C GLU A 99 -2.50 -4.69 -47.48
N MET A 100 -2.86 -5.78 -46.79
CA MET A 100 -3.14 -7.08 -47.41
C MET A 100 -4.35 -7.03 -48.35
N ASP A 101 -5.44 -6.39 -47.92
CA ASP A 101 -6.65 -6.20 -48.75
C ASP A 101 -6.31 -5.43 -50.04
N LYS A 102 -5.48 -4.38 -49.90
CA LYS A 102 -5.02 -3.58 -51.03
C LYS A 102 -4.14 -4.38 -52.00
N GLU A 103 -3.23 -5.20 -51.49
CA GLU A 103 -2.40 -6.09 -52.31
C GLU A 103 -3.26 -7.12 -53.07
N LEU A 104 -4.24 -7.74 -52.41
CA LEU A 104 -5.21 -8.64 -53.05
C LEU A 104 -6.02 -7.95 -54.15
N ASP A 105 -6.48 -6.72 -53.91
CA ASP A 105 -7.20 -5.93 -54.91
C ASP A 105 -6.32 -5.61 -56.12
N THR A 106 -5.04 -5.29 -55.91
CA THR A 106 -4.09 -5.08 -57.03
C THR A 106 -3.88 -6.34 -57.85
N HIS A 107 -3.67 -7.49 -57.21
CA HIS A 107 -3.53 -8.76 -57.93
C HIS A 107 -4.78 -9.13 -58.72
N ARG A 108 -5.98 -8.85 -58.18
CA ARG A 108 -7.23 -9.08 -58.89
C ARG A 108 -7.40 -8.16 -60.09
N ALA A 109 -7.00 -6.90 -59.97
CA ALA A 109 -7.05 -5.94 -61.07
C ALA A 109 -6.03 -6.27 -62.19
N GLU A 110 -4.83 -6.72 -61.82
CA GLU A 110 -3.75 -7.03 -62.76
C GLU A 110 -3.94 -8.36 -63.50
N HIS A 111 -4.42 -9.40 -62.81
CA HIS A 111 -4.58 -10.74 -63.40
C HIS A 111 -6.02 -11.08 -63.83
N GLY A 112 -6.98 -10.23 -63.47
CA GLY A 112 -8.40 -10.47 -63.69
C GLY A 112 -8.95 -11.64 -62.86
N PRO A 113 -10.24 -11.98 -63.03
CA PRO A 113 -10.84 -13.12 -62.34
C PRO A 113 -10.09 -14.41 -62.68
N LYS A 114 -9.50 -15.06 -61.68
CA LYS A 114 -8.77 -16.32 -61.87
C LYS A 114 -9.73 -17.38 -62.39
N THR A 115 -9.63 -17.70 -63.68
CA THR A 115 -10.49 -18.70 -64.32
C THR A 115 -10.07 -20.08 -63.83
N ARG A 116 -10.84 -20.62 -62.86
CA ARG A 116 -10.73 -22.02 -62.46
C ARG A 116 -11.24 -22.87 -63.63
N ARG A 117 -10.34 -23.37 -64.49
CA ARG A 117 -10.67 -24.59 -65.25
C ARG A 117 -10.81 -25.70 -64.23
N VAL A 118 -12.00 -26.27 -64.12
CA VAL A 118 -12.26 -27.51 -63.39
C VAL A 118 -11.73 -28.64 -64.29
N PRO A 119 -10.68 -29.38 -63.92
CA PRO A 119 -10.55 -30.74 -64.42
C PRO A 119 -11.70 -31.52 -63.78
N GLU A 120 -12.62 -31.94 -64.63
CA GLU A 120 -13.49 -33.08 -64.35
C GLU A 120 -12.58 -34.26 -63.97
N GLU A 121 -12.96 -34.98 -62.92
CA GLU A 121 -12.42 -36.29 -62.51
C GLU A 121 -11.26 -36.33 -61.48
N GLY A 122 -11.63 -36.74 -60.26
CA GLY A 122 -10.90 -37.71 -59.43
C GLY A 122 -9.54 -37.33 -58.84
N GLY A 123 -9.51 -37.08 -57.52
CA GLY A 123 -8.27 -37.04 -56.75
C GLY A 123 -8.52 -36.78 -55.27
N ASN A 124 -8.62 -37.86 -54.49
CA ASN A 124 -8.55 -37.90 -53.04
C ASN A 124 -7.09 -37.67 -52.61
N ASP A 125 -6.86 -36.79 -51.63
CA ASP A 125 -5.75 -36.78 -50.64
C ASP A 125 -6.02 -35.54 -49.77
N ASP A 126 -6.60 -35.72 -48.59
CA ASP A 126 -5.92 -36.04 -47.32
C ASP A 126 -5.05 -34.87 -46.88
N ASP A 127 -5.59 -34.07 -45.96
CA ASP A 127 -4.85 -33.23 -45.02
C ASP A 127 -5.82 -32.93 -43.87
N GLU A 128 -5.82 -33.87 -42.91
CA GLU A 128 -6.26 -33.66 -41.54
C GLU A 128 -5.45 -32.51 -40.93
N ASP A 129 -6.01 -31.30 -40.93
CA ASP A 129 -5.45 -30.16 -40.19
C ASP A 129 -6.58 -29.38 -39.49
N ALA A 130 -7.34 -30.11 -38.68
CA ALA A 130 -8.43 -29.57 -37.86
C ALA A 130 -8.29 -29.92 -36.37
N GLU A 131 -7.09 -30.27 -35.91
CA GLU A 131 -6.82 -30.63 -34.51
C GLU A 131 -5.73 -29.74 -33.87
N ASP A 132 -5.89 -28.41 -33.90
CA ASP A 132 -4.97 -27.53 -33.13
C ASP A 132 -5.62 -26.27 -32.53
N MET A 133 -6.93 -26.25 -32.29
CA MET A 133 -7.65 -25.09 -31.72
C MET A 133 -8.29 -25.34 -30.35
N ALA A 134 -7.70 -26.22 -29.52
CA ALA A 134 -8.28 -26.57 -28.22
C ALA A 134 -7.35 -26.44 -27.01
N ALA A 135 -6.08 -26.04 -27.18
CA ALA A 135 -5.08 -26.13 -26.10
C ALA A 135 -4.51 -24.79 -25.63
N GLU A 136 -5.27 -23.70 -25.70
CA GLU A 136 -4.84 -22.40 -25.17
C GLU A 136 -5.89 -21.75 -24.27
N ASP A 137 -6.20 -22.42 -23.15
CA ASP A 137 -6.83 -21.78 -21.98
C ASP A 137 -6.26 -22.26 -20.62
N GLU A 138 -5.16 -23.04 -20.61
CA GLU A 138 -4.63 -23.67 -19.37
C GLU A 138 -3.22 -23.16 -18.96
N VAL A 139 -2.99 -21.84 -19.00
CA VAL A 139 -1.72 -21.24 -18.48
C VAL A 139 -1.90 -19.96 -17.67
N MET A 140 -3.03 -19.78 -16.99
CA MET A 140 -3.25 -18.61 -16.10
C MET A 140 -3.41 -19.00 -14.62
N ASP A 141 -2.71 -20.04 -14.15
CA ASP A 141 -2.76 -20.47 -12.75
C ASP A 141 -1.36 -20.58 -12.09
N GLU A 142 -0.46 -19.63 -12.35
CA GLU A 142 0.79 -19.55 -11.57
C GLU A 142 1.29 -18.11 -11.37
N VAL A 143 0.48 -17.26 -10.72
CA VAL A 143 0.93 -15.97 -10.15
C VAL A 143 0.39 -15.79 -8.74
N LEU A 144 0.43 -16.82 -7.91
CA LEU A 144 0.45 -16.67 -6.44
C LEU A 144 1.44 -17.67 -5.83
N GLY A 145 2.65 -17.69 -6.39
CA GLY A 145 3.83 -18.26 -5.75
C GLY A 145 4.16 -17.43 -4.51
N ILE A 146 3.74 -17.97 -3.37
CA ILE A 146 3.98 -17.51 -2.01
C ILE A 146 5.45 -17.10 -1.85
N ASN A 147 5.69 -15.85 -1.45
CA ASN A 147 6.97 -15.45 -0.87
C ASN A 147 7.10 -16.11 0.51
N ASP A 148 7.47 -17.39 0.53
CA ASP A 148 7.86 -18.13 1.73
C ASP A 148 9.27 -17.69 2.11
N GLY A 149 9.32 -16.63 2.91
CA GLY A 149 10.56 -16.08 3.42
C GLY A 149 10.27 -15.13 4.58
N ILE A 150 10.31 -15.69 5.79
CA ILE A 150 10.37 -15.02 7.10
C ILE A 150 8.99 -14.80 7.77
N ASN A 151 8.46 -15.87 8.37
CA ASN A 151 7.84 -15.75 9.70
C ASN A 151 7.86 -17.11 10.42
N GLU A 152 8.91 -17.32 11.23
CA GLU A 152 8.85 -18.29 12.33
C GLU A 152 7.84 -17.73 13.36
N ASP A 153 6.77 -18.47 13.62
CA ASP A 153 5.71 -18.14 14.58
C ASP A 153 6.20 -18.34 16.03
N PRO A 154 6.24 -17.30 16.89
CA PRO A 154 6.65 -17.44 18.29
C PRO A 154 5.49 -17.62 19.28
N SER A 155 4.27 -17.98 18.87
CA SER A 155 3.17 -18.11 19.83
C SER A 155 2.13 -19.18 19.48
N LYS A 156 2.51 -20.44 19.68
CA LYS A 156 1.54 -21.51 19.99
C LYS A 156 1.97 -22.26 21.26
N PRO A 157 1.24 -22.12 22.37
CA PRO A 157 1.01 -23.22 23.27
C PRO A 157 -0.25 -23.99 22.88
N SER A 158 -0.16 -25.30 23.06
CA SER A 158 -1.15 -26.33 22.79
C SER A 158 -2.23 -26.43 23.87
N GLU A 159 -3.23 -27.26 23.55
CA GLU A 159 -4.19 -27.96 24.44
C GLU A 159 -5.42 -27.20 24.96
N GLU A 160 -6.56 -27.57 24.38
CA GLU A 160 -7.68 -28.25 25.05
C GLU A 160 -7.91 -27.94 26.54
N ALA A 161 -8.92 -27.12 26.84
CA ALA A 161 -9.68 -27.20 28.09
C ALA A 161 -11.06 -26.55 27.93
N THR A 162 -12.02 -27.43 27.70
CA THR A 162 -13.43 -27.44 28.09
C THR A 162 -13.92 -26.30 29.00
N THR A 163 -14.98 -25.64 28.56
CA THR A 163 -15.89 -24.86 29.40
C THR A 163 -16.73 -25.80 30.26
N GLU A 164 -16.62 -25.74 31.59
CA GLU A 164 -17.73 -26.13 32.48
C GLU A 164 -17.59 -25.46 33.84
N GLY A 165 -18.68 -24.86 34.32
CA GLY A 165 -18.74 -24.13 35.57
C GLY A 165 -18.74 -25.02 36.81
N GLY A 166 -18.48 -24.41 37.95
CA GLY A 166 -18.59 -25.06 39.25
C GLY A 166 -17.83 -24.32 40.34
N GLU A 167 -18.43 -23.24 40.86
CA GLU A 167 -17.98 -22.61 42.11
C GLU A 167 -18.89 -23.08 43.24
N PRO A 168 -18.41 -23.88 44.23
CA PRO A 168 -19.12 -24.09 45.47
C PRO A 168 -18.63 -23.10 46.54
N ALA A 169 -19.59 -22.41 47.15
CA ALA A 169 -19.38 -21.56 48.31
C ALA A 169 -18.89 -22.34 49.56
N PRO A 170 -18.23 -21.65 50.51
CA PRO A 170 -18.39 -21.91 51.94
C PRO A 170 -18.88 -20.62 52.64
N GLU A 171 -20.05 -20.63 53.27
CA GLU A 171 -20.26 -20.93 54.70
C GLU A 171 -19.58 -19.90 55.64
N GLU A 172 -20.31 -18.83 55.98
CA GLU A 172 -20.07 -18.07 57.21
C GLU A 172 -21.13 -18.44 58.25
N ALA A 173 -20.63 -18.84 59.41
CA ALA A 173 -21.40 -19.16 60.60
C ALA A 173 -21.36 -17.99 61.59
N GLN A 174 -22.51 -17.79 62.26
CA GLN A 174 -22.81 -16.98 63.46
C GLN A 174 -23.36 -15.58 63.25
#